data_AF-A0A448MQA8-F1
#
_entry.id   AF-A0A448MQA8-F1
#
_cell.length_a   1.000
_cell.length_b   1.000
_cell.length_c   1.000
_cell.angle_alpha   90.00
_cell.angle_beta   90.00
_cell.angle_gamma   90.00
#
_symmetry.space_group_name_H-M   'P 1'
#
loop_
_entity.id
_entity.type
_entity.pdbx_description
1 polymer ?
#
loop_
_entity_poly.entity_id
_entity_poly.type
_entity_poly.pdbx_seq_one_letter_code
_entity_poly.pdbx_strand_id
1 'polypeptide(L)'
;MFSPRIDKLMFIATKADHITSDQMPNLVSLMRQLVQEGGRHVEFEGIETEYTAIAAIRATKQVLVNQNGKQIKAIQGIRSKDKRLITLYPGSVPSKLPSQEFWQKQPHFAENEGNAVHFEFDSFDPQSLEQGETIPHLRMDAVLQFLLGDRFD
;
A
#
# COMPACT_ATOMS: atom_id res chain seq x y z
N MET A 1 -9.11 -37.66 0.24
CA MET A 1 -8.36 -36.59 0.93
C MET A 1 -7.35 -36.03 -0.06
N PHE A 2 -7.34 -34.72 -0.26
CA PHE A 2 -6.35 -34.04 -1.10
C PHE A 2 -5.14 -33.71 -0.22
N SER A 3 -3.92 -33.91 -0.71
CA SER A 3 -2.71 -33.47 0.00
C SER A 3 -2.48 -31.99 -0.34
N PRO A 4 -2.43 -31.06 0.63
CA PRO A 4 -2.18 -29.65 0.34
C PRO A 4 -0.84 -29.47 -0.40
N ARG A 5 -0.86 -28.82 -1.57
CA ARG A 5 0.32 -28.61 -2.43
C ARG A 5 0.51 -27.11 -2.68
N ILE A 6 0.58 -26.34 -1.60
CA ILE A 6 1.01 -24.93 -1.67
C ILE A 6 2.48 -24.93 -1.25
N ASP A 7 3.37 -24.64 -2.18
CA ASP A 7 4.81 -24.50 -1.98
C ASP A 7 5.23 -23.03 -1.78
N LYS A 8 4.42 -22.09 -2.27
CA LYS A 8 4.64 -20.64 -2.15
C LYS A 8 3.41 -19.90 -1.62
N LEU A 9 3.63 -18.94 -0.72
CA LEU A 9 2.62 -18.05 -0.17
C LEU A 9 3.13 -16.61 -0.16
N MET A 10 2.37 -15.68 -0.75
CA MET A 10 2.72 -14.26 -0.72
C MET A 10 1.64 -13.46 -0.01
N PHE A 11 2.04 -12.69 1.00
CA PHE A 11 1.18 -11.68 1.62
C PHE A 11 1.42 -10.34 0.91
N ILE A 12 0.33 -9.68 0.53
CA ILE A 12 0.38 -8.49 -0.32
C ILE A 12 -0.48 -7.37 0.28
N ALA A 13 0.15 -6.24 0.57
CA ALA A 13 -0.56 -4.99 0.84
C ALA A 13 -0.92 -4.33 -0.50
N THR A 14 -2.22 -4.22 -0.78
CA THR A 14 -2.73 -3.71 -2.08
C THR A 14 -2.93 -2.20 -2.06
N LYS A 15 -3.11 -1.60 -3.25
CA LYS A 15 -3.31 -0.16 -3.45
C LYS A 15 -2.17 0.70 -2.91
N ALA A 16 -0.95 0.18 -2.95
CA ALA A 16 0.23 0.84 -2.40
C ALA A 16 0.65 2.11 -3.16
N ASP A 17 -0.01 2.43 -4.28
CA ASP A 17 0.09 3.73 -4.94
C ASP A 17 -0.65 4.85 -4.17
N HIS A 18 -1.48 4.52 -3.18
CA HIS A 18 -2.12 5.51 -2.29
C HIS A 18 -1.19 6.08 -1.21
N ILE A 19 0.07 5.65 -1.17
CA ILE A 19 1.10 6.17 -0.26
C ILE A 19 2.31 6.66 -1.04
N THR A 20 3.18 7.44 -0.40
CA THR A 20 4.44 7.83 -1.00
C THR A 20 5.45 6.68 -0.96
N SER A 21 6.34 6.63 -1.95
CA SER A 21 7.34 5.56 -2.09
C SER A 21 8.18 5.29 -0.83
N ASP A 22 8.47 6.31 -0.03
CA ASP A 22 9.21 6.20 1.23
C ASP A 22 8.42 5.50 2.35
N GLN A 23 7.09 5.40 2.24
CA GLN A 23 6.24 4.71 3.21
C GLN A 23 6.06 3.22 2.88
N MET A 24 6.53 2.77 1.71
CA MET A 24 6.41 1.37 1.27
C MET A 24 7.03 0.37 2.27
N PRO A 25 8.25 0.59 2.81
CA PRO A 25 8.82 -0.32 3.80
C PRO A 25 7.99 -0.40 5.08
N ASN A 26 7.37 0.72 5.49
CA ASN A 26 6.50 0.76 6.67
C ASN A 26 5.23 -0.07 6.46
N LEU A 27 4.61 0.03 5.28
CA LEU A 27 3.42 -0.75 4.93
C LEU A 27 3.72 -2.26 4.94
N VAL A 28 4.85 -2.67 4.36
CA VAL A 28 5.28 -4.08 4.37
C VAL A 28 5.57 -4.56 5.80
N SER A 29 6.22 -3.73 6.62
CA SER A 29 6.51 -4.04 8.03
C SER A 29 5.24 -4.19 8.87
N LEU A 30 4.26 -3.31 8.69
CA LEU A 30 2.97 -3.38 9.36
C LEU A 30 2.19 -4.65 8.97
N MET A 31 2.10 -4.94 7.67
CA MET A 31 1.45 -6.16 7.18
C MET A 31 2.11 -7.41 7.74
N ARG A 32 3.45 -7.45 7.77
CA ARG A 32 4.18 -8.59 8.36
C ARG A 32 3.76 -8.79 9.81
N GLN A 33 3.73 -7.73 10.62
CA GLN A 33 3.31 -7.84 12.02
C GLN A 33 1.85 -8.29 12.18
N LEU A 34 0.92 -7.80 11.36
CA LEU A 34 -0.49 -8.26 11.39
C LEU A 34 -0.61 -9.76 11.12
N VAL A 35 0.14 -10.28 10.16
CA VAL A 35 0.17 -11.72 9.85
C VAL A 35 0.77 -12.52 11.01
N GLN A 36 1.83 -11.99 11.63
CA GLN A 36 2.53 -12.64 12.74
C GLN A 36 1.69 -12.67 14.03
N GLU A 37 0.99 -11.58 14.36
CA GLU A 37 0.09 -11.48 15.52
C GLU A 37 -1.10 -12.44 15.41
N GLY A 38 -1.60 -12.70 14.20
CA GLY A 38 -2.68 -13.65 13.94
C GLY A 38 -2.36 -15.12 14.23
N GLY A 39 -1.15 -15.46 14.70
CA GLY A 39 -0.81 -16.78 15.24
C GLY A 39 -0.56 -17.88 14.21
N ARG A 40 -0.42 -17.54 12.92
CA ARG A 40 -0.33 -18.53 11.82
C ARG A 40 1.07 -19.06 11.49
N HIS A 41 2.08 -18.78 12.31
CA HIS A 41 3.47 -19.19 12.00
C HIS A 41 3.66 -20.70 11.78
N VAL A 42 2.88 -21.54 12.48
CA VAL A 42 2.97 -23.01 12.38
C VAL A 42 2.28 -23.53 11.10
N GLU A 43 1.37 -22.76 10.50
CA GLU A 43 0.62 -23.17 9.30
C GLU A 43 1.44 -23.06 8.00
N PHE A 44 2.62 -22.43 8.04
CA PHE A 44 3.44 -22.15 6.85
C PHE A 44 4.79 -22.87 6.86
N GLU A 45 5.00 -23.83 7.77
CA GLU A 45 6.22 -24.61 7.79
C GLU A 45 6.38 -25.38 6.46
N GLY A 46 7.53 -25.21 5.81
CA GLY A 46 7.79 -25.79 4.49
C GLY A 46 7.20 -25.02 3.30
N ILE A 47 6.52 -23.89 3.53
CA ILE A 47 6.00 -22.99 2.48
C ILE A 47 6.93 -21.78 2.36
N GLU A 48 7.47 -21.53 1.18
CA GLU A 48 8.22 -20.31 0.91
C GLU A 48 7.27 -19.10 1.04
N THR A 49 7.58 -18.19 1.97
CA THR A 49 6.67 -17.08 2.30
C THR A 49 7.32 -15.73 2.01
N GLU A 50 6.62 -14.88 1.26
CA GLU A 50 7.07 -13.52 0.93
C GLU A 50 6.06 -12.43 1.29
N TYR A 51 6.57 -11.21 1.46
CA TYR A 51 5.79 -10.04 1.85
C TYR A 51 6.09 -8.86 0.96
N THR A 52 5.06 -8.28 0.35
CA THR A 52 5.23 -7.11 -0.52
C THR A 52 4.05 -6.15 -0.43
N ALA A 53 4.20 -5.01 -1.09
CA ALA A 53 3.15 -4.05 -1.31
C ALA A 53 3.10 -3.71 -2.80
N ILE A 54 1.90 -3.69 -3.37
CA ILE A 54 1.66 -3.54 -4.81
C ILE A 54 0.52 -2.57 -5.10
N ALA A 55 0.48 -2.13 -6.35
CA ALA A 55 -0.74 -1.63 -6.97
C ALA A 55 -0.93 -2.39 -8.28
N ALA A 56 -1.95 -3.26 -8.33
CA ALA A 56 -2.26 -4.01 -9.56
C ALA A 56 -2.61 -3.06 -10.72
N ILE A 57 -3.31 -1.96 -10.38
CA ILE A 57 -3.58 -0.83 -11.27
C ILE A 57 -3.19 0.42 -10.51
N ARG A 58 -2.35 1.28 -11.09
CA ARG A 58 -1.97 2.55 -10.51
C ARG A 58 -2.98 3.63 -10.88
N ALA A 59 -3.60 4.19 -9.85
CA ALA A 59 -4.47 5.37 -9.95
C ALA A 59 -3.67 6.68 -9.74
N THR A 60 -2.53 6.62 -9.03
CA THR A 60 -1.79 7.82 -8.64
C THR A 60 -0.37 7.93 -9.24
N LYS A 61 0.15 9.16 -9.25
CA LYS A 61 1.53 9.52 -9.59
C LYS A 61 2.25 10.04 -8.36
N GLN A 62 3.53 9.69 -8.24
CA GLN A 62 4.42 10.24 -7.20
C GLN A 62 4.93 11.60 -7.66
N VAL A 63 4.81 12.62 -6.82
CA VAL A 63 5.24 13.99 -7.14
C VAL A 63 6.02 14.58 -5.97
N LEU A 64 6.90 15.54 -6.28
CA LEU A 64 7.57 16.37 -5.29
C LEU A 64 6.94 17.77 -5.31
N VAL A 65 6.47 18.22 -4.15
CA VAL A 65 5.89 19.55 -3.98
C VAL A 65 6.86 20.40 -3.18
N ASN A 66 7.10 21.64 -3.61
CA ASN A 66 7.85 22.60 -2.81
C ASN A 66 6.88 23.39 -1.93
N GLN A 67 7.03 23.27 -0.61
CA GLN A 67 6.26 24.04 0.37
C GLN A 67 7.25 24.68 1.35
N ASN A 68 7.24 26.01 1.44
CA ASN A 68 8.12 26.78 2.33
C ASN A 68 9.62 26.43 2.17
N GLY A 69 10.08 26.21 0.93
CA GLY A 69 11.46 25.86 0.62
C GLY A 69 11.84 24.41 0.92
N LYS A 70 10.90 23.56 1.35
CA LYS A 70 11.10 22.14 1.60
C LYS A 70 10.43 21.32 0.50
N GLN A 71 11.14 20.31 0.00
CA GLN A 71 10.55 19.31 -0.89
C GLN A 71 9.79 18.27 -0.05
N ILE A 72 8.52 18.09 -0.38
CA ILE A 72 7.62 17.14 0.25
C ILE A 72 7.21 16.11 -0.80
N LYS A 73 7.33 14.82 -0.46
CA LYS A 73 6.81 13.74 -1.29
C LYS A 73 5.29 13.71 -1.16
N ALA A 74 4.60 13.66 -2.29
CA ALA A 74 3.15 13.64 -2.34
C ALA A 74 2.69 12.68 -3.45
N ILE A 75 1.39 12.39 -3.45
CA ILE A 75 0.73 11.67 -4.53
C ILE A 75 -0.25 12.59 -5.25
N GLN A 76 -0.46 12.34 -6.53
CA GLN A 76 -1.44 13.05 -7.35
C GLN A 76 -2.34 12.04 -8.07
N GLY A 77 -3.65 12.29 -8.09
CA GLY A 77 -4.62 11.45 -8.77
C GLY A 77 -6.00 12.11 -8.89
N ILE A 78 -6.90 11.49 -9.67
CA ILE A 78 -8.29 11.92 -9.78
C ILE A 78 -9.06 11.33 -8.61
N ARG A 79 -9.51 12.15 -7.68
CA ARG A 79 -10.23 11.68 -6.51
C ARG A 79 -11.63 11.21 -6.88
N SER A 80 -12.02 10.02 -6.43
CA SER A 80 -13.27 9.39 -6.83
C SER A 80 -14.52 10.12 -6.37
N LYS A 81 -14.48 10.77 -5.20
CA LYS A 81 -15.67 11.40 -4.58
C LYS A 81 -16.16 12.66 -5.30
N ASP A 82 -15.26 13.42 -5.89
CA ASP A 82 -15.58 14.71 -6.53
C ASP A 82 -14.98 14.87 -7.93
N LYS A 83 -14.29 13.83 -8.43
CA LYS A 83 -13.68 13.77 -9.76
C LYS A 83 -12.64 14.86 -10.02
N ARG A 84 -12.03 15.41 -8.97
CA ARG A 84 -11.01 16.45 -9.08
C ARG A 84 -9.61 15.84 -9.10
N LEU A 85 -8.74 16.41 -9.92
CA LEU A 85 -7.31 16.18 -9.80
C LEU A 85 -6.80 16.85 -8.53
N ILE A 86 -6.25 16.06 -7.61
CA ILE A 86 -5.70 16.56 -6.35
C ILE A 86 -4.27 16.08 -6.16
N THR A 87 -3.48 16.91 -5.47
CA THR A 87 -2.16 16.56 -4.96
C THR A 87 -2.22 16.62 -3.44
N LEU A 88 -1.83 15.54 -2.76
CA LEU A 88 -1.86 15.50 -1.30
C LEU A 88 -0.70 14.70 -0.71
N TYR A 89 -0.36 15.02 0.52
CA TYR A 89 0.46 14.18 1.37
C TYR A 89 -0.45 13.16 2.08
N PRO A 90 -0.32 11.85 1.83
CA PRO A 90 -1.26 10.85 2.34
C PRO A 90 -1.02 10.48 3.82
N GLY A 91 -0.09 11.15 4.50
CA GLY A 91 0.32 10.81 5.85
C GLY A 91 1.45 9.77 5.88
N SER A 92 1.85 9.42 7.10
CA SER A 92 2.88 8.41 7.35
C SER A 92 2.22 7.08 7.70
N VAL A 93 2.73 5.99 7.12
CA VAL A 93 2.30 4.64 7.47
C VAL A 93 3.06 4.20 8.73
N PRO A 94 2.37 3.74 9.78
CA PRO A 94 3.06 3.22 10.96
C PRO A 94 3.82 1.95 10.58
N SER A 95 5.09 1.87 10.95
CA SER A 95 5.94 0.70 10.67
C SER A 95 5.72 -0.46 11.64
N LYS A 96 4.89 -0.26 12.67
CA LYS A 96 4.52 -1.22 13.69
C LYS A 96 3.03 -1.17 13.96
N LEU A 97 2.49 -2.24 14.54
CA LEU A 97 1.12 -2.28 15.02
C LEU A 97 0.86 -1.09 15.95
N PRO A 98 -0.09 -0.20 15.60
CA PRO A 98 -0.37 0.95 16.44
C PRO A 98 -0.98 0.53 17.78
N SER A 99 -0.50 1.11 18.87
CA SER A 99 -1.07 0.89 20.20
C SER A 99 -2.45 1.53 20.33
N GLN A 100 -3.21 1.18 21.37
CA GLN A 100 -4.48 1.86 21.66
C GLN A 100 -4.31 3.38 21.82
N GLU A 101 -3.19 3.82 22.40
CA GLU A 101 -2.86 5.24 22.57
C GLU A 101 -2.70 5.97 21.23
N PHE A 102 -2.17 5.32 20.19
CA PHE A 102 -2.08 5.90 18.85
C PHE A 102 -3.46 6.31 18.34
N TRP A 103 -4.46 5.43 18.50
CA TRP A 103 -5.84 5.67 18.06
C TRP A 103 -6.58 6.71 18.92
N GLN A 104 -6.18 6.87 20.18
CA GLN A 104 -6.75 7.89 21.06
C GLN A 104 -6.17 9.28 20.81
N LYS A 105 -4.88 9.36 20.47
CA LYS A 105 -4.19 10.63 20.17
C LYS A 105 -4.43 11.14 18.76
N GLN A 106 -4.88 10.27 17.85
CA GLN A 106 -5.36 10.67 16.53
C GLN A 106 -6.89 10.76 16.61
N PRO A 107 -7.48 11.97 16.73
CA PRO A 107 -8.92 12.09 16.79
C PRO A 107 -9.51 11.57 15.47
N HIS A 108 -10.11 10.39 15.58
CA HIS A 108 -11.10 9.89 14.67
C HIS A 108 -12.25 10.93 14.60
N PHE A 109 -12.49 11.48 13.41
CA PHE A 109 -13.78 12.05 12.98
C PHE A 109 -14.32 13.28 13.73
N ALA A 110 -13.50 14.16 14.28
CA ALA A 110 -13.96 15.48 14.75
C ALA A 110 -13.66 16.54 13.70
N GLU A 111 -14.70 17.17 13.18
CA GLU A 111 -14.60 18.38 12.36
C GLU A 111 -13.80 19.44 13.12
N ASN A 112 -12.85 20.06 12.41
CA ASN A 112 -12.08 21.23 12.81
C ASN A 112 -11.00 21.00 13.88
N GLU A 113 -9.73 20.96 13.44
CA GLU A 113 -8.72 21.99 13.75
C GLU A 113 -7.29 21.48 13.44
N GLY A 114 -6.71 22.04 12.37
CA GLY A 114 -5.32 22.50 12.36
C GLY A 114 -4.17 21.51 12.25
N ASN A 115 -4.16 20.34 12.89
CA ASN A 115 -2.96 19.46 12.93
C ASN A 115 -3.23 17.99 13.32
N ALA A 116 -4.45 17.48 13.18
CA ALA A 116 -4.70 16.04 13.34
C ALA A 116 -4.38 15.29 12.04
N VAL A 117 -3.52 14.27 12.12
CA VAL A 117 -3.34 13.30 11.02
C VAL A 117 -4.57 12.39 11.03
N HIS A 118 -5.55 12.70 10.18
CA HIS A 118 -6.67 11.79 9.93
C HIS A 118 -6.15 10.60 9.13
N PHE A 119 -6.38 9.38 9.63
CA PHE A 119 -6.12 8.15 8.88
C PHE A 119 -7.26 7.91 7.88
N GLU A 120 -7.44 8.87 6.97
CA GLU A 120 -8.42 8.85 5.89
C GLU A 120 -7.67 8.85 4.56
N PHE A 121 -7.74 7.75 3.84
CA PHE A 121 -7.17 7.66 2.50
C PHE A 121 -8.25 7.98 1.47
N ASP A 122 -8.00 9.02 0.68
CA ASP A 122 -8.83 9.29 -0.49
C ASP A 122 -8.79 8.08 -1.45
N SER A 123 -9.94 7.76 -2.02
CA SER A 123 -10.03 6.84 -3.16
C SER A 123 -9.78 7.59 -4.45
N PHE A 124 -9.06 6.96 -5.38
CA PHE A 124 -8.70 7.53 -6.67
C PHE A 124 -9.26 6.70 -7.81
N ASP A 125 -9.75 7.39 -8.84
CA ASP A 125 -10.13 6.75 -10.10
C ASP A 125 -8.87 6.29 -10.85
N PRO A 126 -8.95 5.21 -11.63
CA PRO A 126 -7.87 4.79 -12.51
C PRO A 126 -7.44 5.90 -13.46
N GLN A 127 -6.17 5.87 -13.88
CA GLN A 127 -5.70 6.77 -14.93
C GLN A 127 -6.41 6.46 -16.25
N SER A 128 -6.69 7.50 -17.03
CA SER A 128 -7.18 7.32 -18.41
C SER A 128 -6.12 6.57 -19.22
N LEU A 129 -6.57 5.62 -20.02
CA LEU A 129 -5.72 4.80 -20.89
C LEU A 129 -6.21 4.94 -22.32
N GLU A 130 -5.29 5.23 -23.24
CA GLU A 130 -5.56 5.16 -24.66
C GLU A 130 -5.49 3.70 -25.15
N GLN A 131 -6.12 3.44 -26.30
CA GLN A 131 -6.12 2.10 -26.87
C GLN A 131 -4.70 1.68 -27.25
N GLY A 132 -4.25 0.55 -26.69
CA GLY A 132 -2.91 0.02 -26.89
C GLY A 132 -1.90 0.40 -25.81
N GLU A 133 -2.27 1.28 -24.86
CA GLU A 133 -1.43 1.57 -23.71
C GLU A 133 -1.45 0.42 -22.68
N THR A 134 -0.31 0.22 -22.03
CA THR A 134 -0.20 -0.74 -20.92
C THR A 134 -0.80 -0.18 -19.65
N ILE A 135 -1.51 -1.02 -18.90
CA ILE A 135 -2.02 -0.64 -17.58
C ILE A 135 -0.84 -0.41 -16.63
N PRO A 136 -0.70 0.80 -16.04
CA PRO A 136 0.39 1.07 -15.12
C PRO A 136 0.16 0.28 -13.83
N HIS A 137 1.22 -0.37 -13.34
CA HIS A 137 1.20 -1.13 -12.09
C HIS A 137 2.40 -0.76 -11.21
N LEU A 138 2.37 -1.22 -9.97
CA LEU A 138 3.48 -1.13 -9.02
C LEU A 138 3.79 -2.52 -8.50
N ARG A 139 5.01 -3.01 -8.79
CA ARG A 139 5.57 -4.27 -8.28
C ARG A 139 4.83 -5.57 -8.66
N MET A 140 3.99 -5.56 -9.70
CA MET A 140 3.38 -6.80 -10.24
C MET A 140 4.42 -7.75 -10.84
N ASP A 141 5.50 -7.21 -11.38
CA ASP A 141 6.70 -7.95 -11.81
C ASP A 141 7.28 -8.78 -10.66
N ALA A 142 7.42 -8.21 -9.46
CA ALA A 142 7.91 -8.94 -8.29
C ALA A 142 6.95 -10.06 -7.85
N VAL A 143 5.64 -9.84 -7.98
CA VAL A 143 4.63 -10.87 -7.70
C VAL A 143 4.74 -12.03 -8.70
N LEU A 144 4.83 -11.72 -9.99
CA LEU A 144 4.98 -12.73 -11.04
C LEU A 144 6.28 -13.50 -10.88
N GLN A 145 7.39 -12.82 -10.58
CA GLN A 145 8.68 -13.46 -10.34
C GLN A 145 8.61 -14.45 -9.17
N PHE A 146 8.01 -14.04 -8.05
CA PHE A 146 7.90 -14.92 -6.88
C PHE A 146 7.00 -16.13 -7.16
N LEU A 147 5.80 -15.89 -7.68
CA LEU A 147 4.78 -16.94 -7.84
C LEU A 147 5.06 -17.88 -9.02
N LEU A 148 5.69 -17.38 -10.08
CA LEU A 148 5.79 -18.12 -11.35
C LEU A 148 7.21 -18.21 -11.91
N GLY A 149 8.18 -17.44 -11.41
CA GLY A 149 9.52 -17.34 -12.01
C GLY A 149 10.21 -18.69 -12.15
N ASP A 150 10.11 -19.55 -11.13
CA ASP A 150 10.67 -20.91 -11.10
C ASP A 150 10.05 -21.88 -12.14
N ARG A 151 8.93 -21.50 -12.77
CA ARG A 151 8.28 -22.29 -13.82
C ARG A 151 8.77 -21.93 -15.22
N PHE A 152 9.52 -20.84 -15.35
CA PHE A 152 10.00 -20.31 -16.62
C PHE A 152 11.53 -20.27 -16.73
N ASP A 153 12.23 -20.81 -15.73
CA ASP A 153 13.68 -21.03 -15.73
C ASP A 153 14.08 -22.34 -16.42
#